data_AF-A0A499UFW6-F1
#
_entry.id   AF-A0A499UFW6-F1
#
_cell.length_a   1.000
_cell.length_b   1.000
_cell.length_c   1.000
_cell.angle_alpha   90.00
_cell.angle_beta   90.00
_cell.angle_gamma   90.00
#
_symmetry.space_group_name_H-M   'P 1'
#
loop_
_entity.id
_entity.type
_entity.pdbx_description
1 polymer ?
#
loop_
_entity_poly.entity_id
_entity_poly.type
_entity_poly.pdbx_seq_one_letter_code
_entity_poly.pdbx_strand_id
1 'polypeptide(L)'
;MCPVAIDIPEVLVHLRERVVEGGPVSVRGTRTVIKPAKGHAAERAAMRAARWALDHPRVLRTGQRLASRTRRFHPRRLPGPGRAWSDTRELPKVPEESFRDWWQRTRGESGTEGRKTT
;
A
#
# COMPACT_ATOMS: atom_id res chain seq x y z
N MET A 1 -14.61 26.10 0.77
CA MET A 1 -15.30 24.80 0.68
C MET A 1 -16.62 24.96 1.42
N CYS A 2 -17.78 24.86 0.77
CA CYS A 2 -19.05 24.88 1.49
C CYS A 2 -19.30 23.47 2.05
N PRO A 3 -19.47 23.30 3.38
CA PRO A 3 -19.80 22.00 3.94
C PRO A 3 -21.28 21.72 3.65
N VAL A 4 -21.53 20.85 2.68
CA VAL A 4 -22.83 20.19 2.57
C VAL A 4 -22.90 19.21 3.73
N ALA A 5 -23.92 19.33 4.60
CA ALA A 5 -24.10 18.51 5.80
C ALA A 5 -24.51 17.04 5.50
N ILE A 6 -24.26 16.59 4.27
CA ILE A 6 -24.39 15.18 3.88
C ILE A 6 -23.02 14.56 4.10
N ASP A 7 -22.96 13.51 4.90
CA ASP A 7 -21.73 12.75 5.18
C ASP A 7 -21.36 11.85 3.99
N ILE A 8 -20.99 12.49 2.87
CA ILE A 8 -20.56 11.81 1.64
C ILE A 8 -19.39 10.83 1.90
N PRO A 9 -18.37 11.13 2.73
CA PRO A 9 -17.26 10.22 2.95
C PRO A 9 -17.70 8.88 3.56
N GLU A 10 -18.54 8.93 4.60
CA GLU A 10 -19.01 7.74 5.30
C GLU A 10 -19.90 6.87 4.39
N VAL A 11 -20.80 7.50 3.63
CA VAL A 11 -21.66 6.80 2.66
C VAL A 11 -20.82 6.10 1.58
N LEU A 12 -19.77 6.75 1.06
CA LEU A 12 -18.90 6.15 0.04
C LEU A 12 -18.10 4.95 0.59
N VAL A 13 -17.66 5.01 1.84
CA VAL A 13 -16.96 3.89 2.48
C VAL A 13 -17.91 2.70 2.65
N HIS A 14 -19.11 2.92 3.17
CA HIS A 14 -20.11 1.88 3.37
C HIS A 14 -20.54 1.21 2.05
N LEU A 15 -20.68 1.99 0.97
CA LEU A 15 -21.00 1.43 -0.35
C LEU A 15 -19.85 0.59 -0.92
N ARG A 16 -18.59 0.97 -0.69
CA ARG A 16 -17.43 0.19 -1.12
C ARG A 16 -17.32 -1.14 -0.38
N GLU A 17 -17.58 -1.13 0.93
CA GLU A 17 -17.64 -2.34 1.75
C GLU A 17 -18.68 -3.33 1.22
N ARG A 18 -19.91 -2.86 0.95
CA ARG A 18 -20.98 -3.70 0.39
C ARG A 18 -20.68 -4.27 -0.99
N VAL A 19 -19.88 -3.59 -1.81
CA VAL A 19 -19.41 -4.15 -3.09
C VAL A 19 -18.42 -5.29 -2.87
N VAL A 20 -17.58 -5.21 -1.84
CA VAL A 20 -16.58 -6.22 -1.50
C VAL A 20 -17.21 -7.44 -0.81
N GLU A 21 -18.04 -7.21 0.21
CA GLU A 21 -18.67 -8.27 1.01
C GLU A 21 -19.92 -8.86 0.36
N GLY A 22 -20.53 -8.12 -0.56
CA GLY A 22 -21.86 -8.41 -1.08
C GLY A 22 -22.96 -8.04 -0.09
N GLY A 23 -24.20 -8.28 -0.48
CA GLY A 23 -25.37 -8.03 0.37
C GLY A 23 -26.56 -7.40 -0.36
N PRO A 24 -27.67 -7.17 0.35
CA PRO A 24 -28.88 -6.60 -0.23
C PRO A 24 -28.68 -5.12 -0.57
N VAL A 25 -28.96 -4.72 -1.80
CA VAL A 25 -28.88 -3.34 -2.31
C VAL A 25 -30.08 -2.93 -3.14
N SER A 26 -30.44 -1.65 -3.14
CA SER A 26 -31.43 -1.10 -4.06
C SER A 26 -30.74 -0.53 -5.31
N VAL A 27 -31.01 -1.10 -6.48
CA VAL A 27 -30.57 -0.57 -7.77
C VAL A 27 -31.81 -0.13 -8.53
N ARG A 28 -31.89 1.16 -8.89
CA ARG A 28 -33.03 1.73 -9.65
C ARG A 28 -34.40 1.41 -9.00
N GLY A 29 -34.48 1.41 -7.67
CA GLY A 29 -35.70 1.12 -6.92
C GLY A 29 -35.98 -0.38 -6.66
N THR A 30 -35.21 -1.30 -7.24
CA THR A 30 -35.38 -2.75 -7.03
C THR A 30 -34.40 -3.28 -5.99
N ARG A 31 -34.90 -4.02 -4.98
CA ARG A 31 -34.03 -4.74 -4.02
C ARG A 31 -33.39 -5.93 -4.74
N THR A 32 -32.07 -5.97 -4.76
CA THR A 32 -31.24 -7.01 -5.37
C THR A 32 -30.15 -7.41 -4.39
N VAL A 33 -29.53 -8.58 -4.56
CA VAL A 33 -28.38 -8.99 -3.73
C VAL A 33 -27.14 -8.97 -4.61
N ILE A 34 -26.18 -8.11 -4.26
CA ILE A 34 -24.86 -8.13 -4.89
C ILE A 34 -24.10 -9.32 -4.31
N LYS A 35 -23.56 -10.16 -5.19
CA LYS A 35 -22.63 -11.22 -4.78
C LYS A 35 -21.26 -10.58 -4.50
N PRO A 36 -20.54 -11.02 -3.46
CA PRO A 36 -19.16 -10.58 -3.25
C PRO A 36 -18.38 -10.83 -4.55
N ALA A 37 -17.56 -9.84 -4.93
CA ALA A 37 -16.82 -9.92 -6.17
C ALA A 37 -15.93 -11.19 -6.17
N LYS A 38 -16.17 -12.06 -7.16
CA LYS A 38 -15.43 -13.31 -7.34
C LYS A 38 -14.00 -12.96 -7.74
N GLY A 39 -13.03 -13.25 -6.86
CA GLY A 39 -11.60 -13.06 -7.18
C GLY A 39 -10.73 -12.48 -6.06
N HIS A 40 -11.32 -11.93 -5.00
CA HIS A 40 -10.55 -11.27 -3.93
C HIS A 40 -9.89 -12.22 -2.92
N ALA A 41 -9.85 -13.53 -3.15
CA ALA A 41 -9.15 -14.44 -2.22
C ALA A 41 -7.64 -14.19 -2.25
N ALA A 42 -7.06 -14.10 -3.46
CA ALA A 42 -5.66 -13.78 -3.67
C ALA A 42 -5.34 -12.36 -3.17
N GLU A 43 -6.21 -11.39 -3.49
CA GLU A 43 -6.05 -10.01 -3.00
C GLU A 43 -6.11 -9.91 -1.47
N ARG A 44 -7.08 -10.57 -0.82
CA ARG A 44 -7.16 -10.62 0.65
C ARG A 44 -5.93 -11.27 1.26
N ALA A 45 -5.42 -12.34 0.65
CA ALA A 45 -4.18 -12.98 1.08
C ALA A 45 -2.98 -12.03 0.93
N ALA A 46 -2.85 -11.35 -0.21
CA ALA A 46 -1.80 -10.37 -0.47
C ALA A 46 -1.86 -9.20 0.51
N MET A 47 -3.04 -8.64 0.79
CA MET A 47 -3.23 -7.54 1.74
C MET A 47 -2.93 -7.96 3.18
N ARG A 48 -3.30 -9.20 3.57
CA ARG A 48 -2.91 -9.75 4.89
C ARG A 48 -1.40 -9.92 5.01
N ALA A 49 -0.75 -10.42 3.96
CA ALA A 49 0.71 -10.54 3.94
C ALA A 49 1.39 -9.17 3.99
N ALA A 50 0.87 -8.19 3.25
CA ALA A 50 1.36 -6.81 3.29
C ALA A 50 1.24 -6.20 4.69
N ARG A 51 0.08 -6.36 5.35
CA ARG A 51 -0.12 -5.92 6.73
C ARG A 51 0.92 -6.54 7.66
N TRP A 52 1.08 -7.87 7.62
CA TRP A 52 2.06 -8.55 8.46
C TRP A 52 3.49 -8.04 8.20
N ALA A 53 3.89 -7.87 6.94
CA ALA A 53 5.23 -7.39 6.59
C ALA A 53 5.47 -5.94 7.06
N LEU A 54 4.45 -5.08 6.96
CA LEU A 54 4.53 -3.68 7.39
C LEU A 54 4.53 -3.54 8.92
N ASP A 55 3.81 -4.42 9.64
CA ASP A 55 3.77 -4.47 11.10
C ASP A 55 5.09 -5.00 11.71
N HIS A 56 5.93 -5.69 10.93
CA HIS A 56 7.20 -6.30 11.41
C HIS A 56 8.44 -5.57 10.84
N PRO A 57 9.08 -4.66 11.61
CA PRO A 57 10.16 -3.82 11.09
C PRO A 57 11.38 -4.58 10.54
N ARG A 58 11.69 -5.75 11.10
CA ARG A 58 12.80 -6.61 10.63
C ARG A 58 12.49 -7.21 9.26
N VAL A 59 11.26 -7.67 9.04
CA VAL A 59 10.80 -8.22 7.77
C VAL A 59 10.80 -7.13 6.71
N LEU A 60 10.22 -5.96 7.03
CA LEU A 60 10.19 -4.81 6.13
C LEU A 60 11.60 -4.40 5.70
N ARG A 61 12.54 -4.30 6.65
CA ARG A 61 13.94 -3.94 6.35
C ARG A 61 14.60 -4.95 5.42
N THR A 62 14.43 -6.25 5.68
CA THR A 62 15.00 -7.30 4.83
C THR A 62 14.36 -7.28 3.44
N GLY A 63 13.04 -7.09 3.36
CA GLY A 63 12.32 -6.95 2.10
C GLY A 63 12.79 -5.76 1.28
N GLN A 64 12.98 -4.60 1.91
CA GLN A 64 13.51 -3.40 1.25
C GLN A 64 14.93 -3.62 0.72
N ARG A 65 15.82 -4.24 1.49
CA ARG A 65 17.19 -4.58 1.04
C ARG A 65 17.17 -5.55 -0.14
N LEU A 66 16.30 -6.55 -0.11
CA LEU A 66 16.13 -7.48 -1.22
C LEU A 66 15.56 -6.79 -2.47
N ALA A 67 14.59 -5.89 -2.30
CA ALA A 67 14.03 -5.09 -3.39
C ALA A 67 15.10 -4.21 -4.06
N SER A 68 15.94 -3.52 -3.27
CA SER A 68 17.06 -2.72 -3.80
C SER A 68 18.12 -3.58 -4.52
N ARG A 69 18.40 -4.80 -4.04
CA ARG A 69 19.32 -5.73 -4.70
C ARG A 69 18.77 -6.27 -6.02
N THR A 70 17.46 -6.49 -6.09
CA THR A 70 16.78 -6.99 -7.28
C THR A 70 16.41 -5.88 -8.26
N ARG A 71 16.71 -4.60 -7.98
CA ARG A 71 16.31 -3.42 -8.78
C ARG A 71 16.51 -3.53 -10.29
N ARG A 72 17.55 -4.25 -10.73
CA ARG A 72 17.85 -4.47 -12.16
C ARG A 72 16.79 -5.27 -12.90
N PHE A 73 15.99 -6.06 -12.16
CA PHE A 73 14.93 -6.91 -12.69
C PHE A 73 13.53 -6.30 -12.52
N HIS A 74 13.41 -5.12 -11.89
CA HIS A 74 12.11 -4.48 -11.73
C HIS A 74 11.64 -3.88 -13.06
N PRO A 75 10.45 -4.24 -13.53
CA PRO A 75 9.95 -3.74 -14.81
C PRO A 75 9.50 -2.28 -14.67
N ARG A 76 9.73 -1.48 -15.73
CA ARG A 76 9.28 -0.08 -15.80
C ARG A 76 7.75 0.05 -15.89
N ARG A 77 7.08 -1.00 -16.36
CA ARG A 77 5.61 -1.13 -16.39
C ARG A 77 5.22 -2.36 -15.60
N LEU A 78 4.20 -2.26 -14.77
CA LEU A 78 3.75 -3.40 -13.97
C LEU A 78 3.13 -4.47 -14.87
N PRO A 79 3.37 -5.76 -14.59
CA PRO A 79 2.69 -6.84 -15.29
C PRO A 79 1.23 -6.97 -14.84
N GLY A 80 0.41 -7.57 -15.71
CA GLY A 80 -0.98 -7.93 -15.39
C GLY A 80 -1.87 -6.72 -15.07
N PRO A 81 -2.74 -6.78 -14.04
CA PRO A 81 -3.73 -5.73 -13.76
C PRO A 81 -3.08 -4.39 -13.37
N GLY A 82 -1.81 -4.40 -12.92
CA GLY A 82 -1.06 -3.18 -12.64
C GLY A 82 -0.63 -2.42 -13.90
N ARG A 83 -0.71 -3.02 -15.09
CA ARG A 83 -0.23 -2.40 -16.34
C ARG A 83 -0.95 -1.09 -16.64
N ALA A 84 -2.29 -1.09 -16.59
CA ALA A 84 -3.11 0.10 -16.80
C ALA A 84 -2.79 1.21 -15.79
N TRP A 85 -2.43 0.84 -14.56
CA TRP A 85 -2.01 1.79 -13.54
C TRP A 85 -0.65 2.43 -13.87
N SER A 86 0.31 1.64 -14.37
CA SER A 86 1.61 2.14 -14.84
C SER A 86 1.58 2.75 -16.26
N ASP A 87 0.48 2.63 -16.99
CA ASP A 87 0.34 3.23 -18.32
C ASP A 87 0.13 4.75 -18.22
N THR A 88 -0.47 5.22 -17.13
CA THR A 88 -0.67 6.65 -16.85
C THR A 88 0.26 7.19 -15.77
N ARG A 89 1.07 6.33 -15.14
CA ARG A 89 1.95 6.69 -14.02
C ARG A 89 3.37 6.22 -14.26
N GLU A 90 4.32 7.15 -14.20
CA GLU A 90 5.73 6.80 -14.22
C GLU A 90 6.18 6.18 -12.89
N LEU A 91 6.89 5.07 -12.97
CA LEU A 91 7.48 4.41 -11.81
C LEU A 91 8.94 4.82 -11.65
N PRO A 92 9.33 5.44 -10.53
CA PRO A 92 10.72 5.76 -10.28
C PRO A 92 11.55 4.47 -10.11
N LYS A 93 12.84 4.55 -10.47
CA LYS A 93 13.78 3.43 -10.24
C LYS A 93 13.93 3.19 -8.75
N VAL A 94 13.91 1.92 -8.34
CA VAL A 94 14.18 1.54 -6.94
C VAL A 94 15.61 1.98 -6.57
N PRO A 95 15.78 2.74 -5.47
CA PRO A 95 17.09 3.24 -5.04
C PRO A 95 18.00 2.09 -4.57
N GLU A 96 19.32 2.33 -4.62
CA GLU A 96 20.34 1.32 -4.25
C GLU A 96 20.36 1.01 -2.75
N GLU A 97 20.06 2.01 -1.94
CA GLU A 97 19.92 1.91 -0.50
C GLU A 97 18.54 2.35 -0.05
N SER A 98 18.07 1.81 1.08
CA SER A 98 16.84 2.27 1.70
C SER A 98 17.06 3.66 2.30
N PHE A 99 16.02 4.49 2.33
CA PHE A 99 16.07 5.81 2.99
C PHE A 99 16.61 5.72 4.42
N ARG A 100 16.22 4.66 5.15
CA ARG A 100 16.66 4.45 6.53
C ARG A 100 18.16 4.17 6.61
N ASP A 101 18.69 3.32 5.74
CA ASP A 101 20.14 3.01 5.73
C ASP A 101 20.95 4.25 5.31
N TRP A 102 20.49 4.99 4.29
CA TRP A 102 21.09 6.28 3.89
C TRP A 102 21.12 7.29 5.04
N TRP A 103 20.01 7.42 5.77
CA TRP A 103 19.89 8.36 6.88
C TRP A 103 20.86 8.02 8.01
N GLN A 104 20.94 6.74 8.40
CA GLN A 104 21.87 6.30 9.44
C GLN A 104 23.32 6.56 9.05
N ARG A 105 23.69 6.25 7.81
CA ARG A 105 25.05 6.47 7.29
C ARG A 105 25.42 7.96 7.20
N THR A 106 24.48 8.84 6.89
CA THR A 106 24.76 10.27 6.63
C THR A 106 24.54 11.17 7.86
N ARG A 107 23.71 10.75 8.82
CA ARG A 107 23.25 11.57 9.96
C ARG A 107 23.32 10.85 11.33
N GLY A 108 23.52 9.53 11.37
CA GLY A 108 23.39 8.72 12.58
C GLY A 108 24.65 8.66 13.47
N GLU A 109 25.82 8.99 12.93
CA GLU A 109 27.10 8.90 13.67
C GLU A 109 27.39 10.15 14.51
N SER A 110 26.81 11.31 14.18
CA SER A 110 27.03 12.58 14.91
C SER A 110 26.35 12.67 16.29
N GLY A 111 25.65 11.62 16.74
CA GLY A 111 24.91 11.60 18.01
C GLY A 111 25.57 10.81 19.15
N THR A 112 26.68 10.11 18.88
CA THR A 112 27.29 9.19 19.88
C THR A 112 28.65 9.67 20.39
N GLU A 113 29.25 10.68 19.77
CA GLU A 113 30.58 11.19 20.15
C GLU A 113 30.54 12.23 21.30
N GLY A 114 29.35 12.71 21.67
CA GLY A 114 29.15 13.70 22.75
C GLY A 114 28.86 13.13 24.15
N ARG A 115 28.94 11.82 24.37
CA ARG A 115 28.67 11.20 25.69
C ARG A 115 29.84 10.34 26.17
N LYS A 116 31.00 10.99 26.26
CA LYS A 116 32.13 10.57 27.08
C LYS A 116 32.75 11.80 27.73
N THR A 117 32.10 12.33 28.75
CA THR A 117 32.74 13.21 29.74
C THR A 117 32.12 12.94 31.10
N THR A 118 32.97 12.38 31.97
CA THR A 118 32.93 12.34 33.43
C THR A 118 31.95 11.37 34.09
#